data_AF-A0A351AUL3-F1
#
_entry.id   AF-A0A351AUL3-F1
#
_cell.length_a   1.000
_cell.length_b   1.000
_cell.length_c   1.000
_cell.angle_alpha   90.00
_cell.angle_beta   90.00
_cell.angle_gamma   90.00
#
_symmetry.space_group_name_H-M   'P 1'
#
loop_
_entity.id
_entity.type
_entity.pdbx_description
1 polymer ?
#
loop_
_entity_poly.entity_id
_entity_poly.type
_entity_poly.pdbx_seq_one_letter_code
_entity_poly.pdbx_strand_id
1 'polypeptide(L)'
;MRETFYRTAMLLGEDAENILLESKAAVFGVGGVGGHCVDALVRCGLGRIAIFDSGKVKPSNLNRQICAKKSTVGMKKVEAMSLHIADVSDCITEAFDCFVTRENAEELIPADADIIIDAVDNVTAKIALIEAAARCGIPILSSMGAGNRLEPDKIRIADIFETSIDPLSRVMRRELRKRGIKKLKVVYSVEEPKTPV
;
A
#
# COMPACT_ATOMS: atom_id res chain seq x y z
N MET A 1 25.02 -8.78 -10.35
CA MET A 1 23.68 -8.27 -10.73
C MET A 1 22.78 -9.45 -11.06
N ARG A 2 21.60 -9.55 -10.44
CA ARG A 2 20.63 -10.61 -10.79
C ARG A 2 20.03 -10.26 -12.15
N GLU A 3 19.95 -11.23 -13.07
CA GLU A 3 19.42 -10.99 -14.43
C GLU A 3 18.00 -10.37 -14.39
N THR A 4 17.17 -10.81 -13.44
CA THR A 4 15.81 -10.33 -13.21
C THR A 4 15.69 -8.81 -12.99
N PHE A 5 16.71 -8.17 -12.39
CA PHE A 5 16.67 -6.74 -12.01
C PHE A 5 17.70 -5.89 -12.76
N TYR A 6 18.38 -6.45 -13.76
CA TYR A 6 19.39 -5.76 -14.57
C TYR A 6 18.88 -4.42 -15.12
N ARG A 7 17.64 -4.38 -15.65
CA ARG A 7 17.04 -3.15 -16.20
C ARG A 7 16.69 -2.12 -15.12
N THR A 8 16.42 -2.56 -13.89
CA THR A 8 16.21 -1.66 -12.75
C THR A 8 17.53 -1.02 -12.35
N ALA A 9 18.61 -1.80 -12.26
CA ALA A 9 19.94 -1.30 -11.94
C ALA A 9 20.46 -0.33 -13.01
N MET A 10 20.20 -0.58 -14.31
CA MET A 10 20.53 0.38 -15.37
C MET A 10 19.82 1.74 -15.22
N LEU A 11 18.64 1.77 -14.61
CA LEU A 11 17.85 2.99 -14.43
C LEU A 11 18.23 3.74 -13.14
N LEU A 12 18.44 3.01 -12.05
CA LEU A 12 18.59 3.57 -10.70
C LEU A 12 20.03 3.55 -10.17
N GLY A 13 20.91 2.76 -10.80
CA GLY A 13 22.26 2.45 -10.31
C GLY A 13 22.29 1.20 -9.43
N GLU A 14 23.46 0.56 -9.35
CA GLU A 14 23.67 -0.67 -8.56
C GLU A 14 23.47 -0.44 -7.05
N ASP A 15 23.85 0.73 -6.54
CA ASP A 15 23.67 1.07 -5.13
C ASP A 15 22.18 1.10 -4.75
N ALA A 16 21.33 1.65 -5.62
CA ALA A 16 19.88 1.68 -5.39
C ALA A 16 19.26 0.28 -5.49
N GLU A 17 19.75 -0.58 -6.38
CA GLU A 17 19.34 -1.98 -6.45
C GLU A 17 19.67 -2.71 -5.15
N ASN A 18 20.89 -2.55 -4.62
CA ASN A 18 21.29 -3.18 -3.36
C ASN A 18 20.43 -2.70 -2.18
N ILE A 19 20.14 -1.39 -2.10
CA ILE A 19 19.23 -0.85 -1.08
C ILE A 19 17.85 -1.52 -1.17
N LEU A 20 17.27 -1.66 -2.37
CA LEU A 20 15.97 -2.30 -2.54
C LEU A 20 15.99 -3.78 -2.12
N LEU A 21 17.03 -4.51 -2.49
CA LEU A 21 17.20 -5.92 -2.15
C LEU A 21 17.39 -6.15 -0.65
N GLU A 22 17.91 -5.16 0.08
CA GLU A 22 18.07 -5.22 1.53
C GLU A 22 16.87 -4.65 2.30
N SER A 23 15.97 -3.94 1.62
CA SER A 23 14.83 -3.26 2.25
C SER A 23 13.62 -4.19 2.50
N LYS A 24 12.81 -3.80 3.49
CA LYS A 24 11.51 -4.39 3.82
C LYS A 24 10.38 -3.37 3.78
N ALA A 25 9.33 -3.65 3.02
CA ALA A 25 8.10 -2.87 3.05
C ALA A 25 6.97 -3.62 3.80
N ALA A 26 6.18 -2.89 4.60
CA ALA A 26 4.95 -3.39 5.19
C ALA A 26 3.74 -2.76 4.50
N VAL A 27 2.96 -3.56 3.76
CA VAL A 27 1.81 -3.09 2.98
C VAL A 27 0.49 -3.53 3.63
N PHE A 28 -0.26 -2.55 4.13
CA PHE A 28 -1.57 -2.77 4.75
C PHE A 28 -2.68 -2.53 3.72
N GLY A 29 -3.39 -3.61 3.38
CA GLY A 29 -4.40 -3.70 2.33
C GLY A 29 -3.79 -4.07 0.99
N VAL A 30 -4.15 -5.23 0.42
CA VAL A 30 -3.72 -5.67 -0.93
C VAL A 30 -4.85 -5.60 -1.96
N GLY A 31 -5.69 -4.56 -1.79
CA GLY A 31 -6.79 -4.25 -2.70
C GLY A 31 -6.36 -3.56 -3.99
N GLY A 32 -7.20 -2.65 -4.48
CA GLY A 32 -6.99 -2.03 -5.80
C GLY A 32 -5.82 -1.04 -5.89
N VAL A 33 -5.30 -0.57 -4.75
CA VAL A 33 -4.08 0.25 -4.70
C VAL A 33 -2.92 -0.60 -4.22
N GLY A 34 -3.04 -1.20 -3.04
CA GLY A 34 -1.94 -1.92 -2.41
C GLY A 34 -1.48 -3.15 -3.20
N GLY A 35 -2.38 -3.87 -3.89
CA GLY A 35 -1.96 -5.00 -4.73
C GLY A 35 -1.04 -4.57 -5.88
N HIS A 36 -1.37 -3.46 -6.56
CA HIS A 36 -0.50 -2.90 -7.60
C HIS A 36 0.80 -2.31 -7.03
N CYS A 37 0.75 -1.75 -5.82
CA CYS A 37 1.95 -1.29 -5.12
C CYS A 37 2.90 -2.45 -4.82
N VAL A 38 2.38 -3.55 -4.26
CA VAL A 38 3.13 -4.78 -4.00
C VAL A 38 3.76 -5.31 -5.30
N ASP A 39 2.98 -5.45 -6.38
CA ASP A 39 3.50 -5.94 -7.68
C ASP A 39 4.62 -5.05 -8.22
N ALA A 40 4.48 -3.72 -8.15
CA ALA A 40 5.52 -2.80 -8.59
C ALA A 40 6.80 -2.94 -7.74
N LEU A 41 6.68 -3.01 -6.41
CA LEU A 41 7.82 -3.13 -5.50
C LEU A 41 8.62 -4.41 -5.73
N VAL A 42 7.95 -5.57 -5.81
CA VAL A 42 8.65 -6.85 -5.95
C VAL A 42 9.29 -7.01 -7.33
N ARG A 43 8.72 -6.38 -8.37
CA ARG A 43 9.32 -6.32 -9.72
C ARG A 43 10.51 -5.38 -9.81
N CYS A 44 10.55 -4.36 -8.95
CA CYS A 44 11.68 -3.44 -8.84
C CYS A 44 12.83 -4.02 -7.98
N GLY A 45 12.70 -5.23 -7.43
CA GLY A 45 13.77 -5.87 -6.66
C GLY A 45 13.72 -5.59 -5.15
N LEU A 46 12.53 -5.28 -4.60
CA LEU A 46 12.36 -5.29 -3.15
C LEU A 46 12.68 -6.69 -2.58
N GLY A 47 13.52 -6.76 -1.55
CA GLY A 47 13.96 -8.04 -0.99
C GLY A 47 12.98 -8.71 -0.03
N ARG A 48 12.30 -7.91 0.81
CA ARG A 48 11.35 -8.41 1.82
C ARG A 48 10.06 -7.63 1.79
N ILE A 49 8.93 -8.32 1.97
CA ILE A 49 7.62 -7.68 2.06
C ILE A 49 6.70 -8.37 3.06
N ALA A 50 6.04 -7.59 3.90
CA ALA A 50 4.97 -8.04 4.78
C ALA A 50 3.64 -7.49 4.25
N ILE A 51 2.66 -8.36 3.97
CA ILE A 51 1.35 -7.97 3.43
C ILE A 51 0.22 -8.31 4.41
N PHE A 52 -0.70 -7.37 4.62
CA PHE A 52 -1.79 -7.49 5.60
C PHE A 52 -3.14 -7.22 4.93
N ASP A 53 -4.07 -8.18 4.93
CA ASP A 53 -5.44 -7.98 4.45
C ASP A 53 -6.35 -9.10 4.98
N SER A 54 -7.53 -8.75 5.51
CA SER A 54 -8.50 -9.72 6.05
C SER A 54 -9.55 -10.18 5.03
N GLY A 55 -9.45 -9.69 3.79
CA GLY A 55 -10.44 -9.90 2.74
C GLY A 55 -10.24 -11.20 1.97
N LYS A 56 -11.31 -11.63 1.30
CA LYS A 56 -11.26 -12.64 0.24
C LYS A 56 -11.42 -12.00 -1.13
N VAL A 57 -10.85 -12.62 -2.15
CA VAL A 57 -11.04 -12.23 -3.55
C VAL A 57 -12.50 -12.47 -3.93
N LYS A 58 -13.18 -11.40 -4.38
CA LYS A 58 -14.56 -11.45 -4.89
C LYS A 58 -14.58 -11.25 -6.41
N PRO A 59 -15.61 -11.73 -7.14
CA PRO A 59 -15.77 -11.44 -8.57
C PRO A 59 -15.75 -9.94 -8.89
N SER A 60 -16.31 -9.10 -8.01
CA SER A 60 -16.30 -7.64 -8.15
C SER A 60 -14.93 -6.99 -7.90
N ASN A 61 -13.87 -7.77 -7.66
CA ASN A 61 -12.50 -7.29 -7.53
C ASN A 61 -11.70 -7.43 -8.84
N LEU A 62 -12.18 -8.26 -9.78
CA LEU A 62 -11.53 -8.52 -11.06
C LEU A 62 -11.27 -7.26 -11.89
N ASN A 63 -12.02 -6.19 -11.67
CA ASN A 63 -11.88 -4.95 -12.41
C ASN A 63 -10.67 -4.09 -12.02
N ARG A 64 -10.04 -4.34 -10.86
CA ARG A 64 -9.05 -3.40 -10.28
C ARG A 64 -8.00 -4.00 -9.35
N GLN A 65 -8.06 -5.30 -9.03
CA GLN A 65 -7.11 -5.91 -8.09
C GLN A 65 -6.24 -6.91 -8.84
N ILE A 66 -4.93 -6.70 -8.84
CA ILE A 66 -3.98 -7.51 -9.63
C ILE A 66 -3.98 -9.00 -9.25
N CYS A 67 -4.19 -9.32 -7.97
CA CYS A 67 -4.30 -10.70 -7.49
C CYS A 67 -5.67 -11.34 -7.74
N ALA A 68 -6.66 -10.57 -8.19
CA ALA A 68 -7.99 -11.08 -8.50
C ALA A 68 -8.00 -11.67 -9.92
N LYS A 69 -7.95 -13.00 -9.99
CA LYS A 69 -8.07 -13.81 -11.20
C LYS A 69 -9.29 -14.71 -11.04
N LYS A 70 -9.87 -15.22 -12.14
CA LYS A 70 -10.98 -16.19 -12.04
C LYS A 70 -10.61 -17.40 -11.17
N SER A 71 -9.34 -17.82 -11.23
CA SER A 71 -8.79 -18.92 -10.42
C SER A 71 -8.59 -18.62 -8.94
N THR A 72 -8.52 -17.34 -8.55
CA THR A 72 -8.27 -16.94 -7.15
C THR A 72 -9.53 -16.47 -6.42
N VAL A 73 -10.69 -16.43 -7.10
CA VAL A 73 -11.97 -16.08 -6.47
C VAL A 73 -12.25 -17.02 -5.29
N GLY A 74 -12.55 -16.44 -4.13
CA GLY A 74 -12.80 -17.17 -2.89
C GLY A 74 -11.56 -17.39 -2.00
N MET A 75 -10.35 -17.24 -2.54
CA MET A 75 -9.12 -17.28 -1.75
C MET A 75 -9.01 -16.05 -0.85
N LYS A 76 -8.24 -16.16 0.24
CA LYS A 76 -7.84 -14.96 0.99
C LYS A 76 -6.97 -14.09 0.09
N LYS A 77 -7.12 -12.78 0.19
CA LYS A 77 -6.38 -11.86 -0.67
C LYS A 77 -4.87 -11.95 -0.43
N VAL A 78 -4.44 -12.09 0.81
CA VAL A 78 -3.03 -12.29 1.12
C VAL A 78 -2.46 -13.57 0.51
N GLU A 79 -3.22 -14.68 0.51
CA GLU A 79 -2.80 -15.92 -0.16
C GLU A 79 -2.71 -15.75 -1.69
N ALA A 80 -3.74 -15.14 -2.30
CA ALA A 80 -3.75 -14.86 -3.73
C ALA A 80 -2.62 -13.91 -4.14
N MET A 81 -2.28 -12.94 -3.30
CA MET A 81 -1.16 -12.03 -3.55
C MET A 81 0.19 -12.72 -3.35
N SER A 82 0.35 -13.59 -2.35
CA SER A 82 1.58 -14.38 -2.17
C SER A 82 1.86 -15.29 -3.37
N LEU A 83 0.84 -15.95 -3.92
CA LEU A 83 0.98 -16.73 -5.17
C LEU A 83 1.42 -15.83 -6.33
N HIS A 84 0.82 -14.65 -6.46
CA HIS A 84 1.20 -13.69 -7.49
C HIS A 84 2.65 -13.19 -7.32
N ILE A 85 3.12 -12.92 -6.10
CA ILE A 85 4.51 -12.51 -5.85
C ILE A 85 5.47 -13.64 -6.24
N ALA A 86 5.19 -14.87 -5.80
CA ALA A 86 6.03 -16.04 -6.12
C ALA A 86 6.13 -16.31 -7.63
N ASP A 87 5.11 -15.97 -8.41
CA ASP A 87 5.13 -16.07 -9.88
C ASP A 87 6.07 -15.04 -10.54
N VAL A 88 6.43 -13.95 -9.87
CA VAL A 88 7.04 -12.76 -10.52
C VAL A 88 8.34 -12.28 -9.86
N SER A 89 8.67 -12.75 -8.66
CA SER A 89 9.83 -12.29 -7.89
C SER A 89 10.23 -13.30 -6.80
N ASP A 90 11.52 -13.30 -6.45
CA ASP A 90 12.06 -14.07 -5.30
C ASP A 90 11.96 -13.30 -3.97
N CYS A 91 11.14 -12.24 -3.90
CA CYS A 91 10.92 -11.45 -2.70
C CYS A 91 10.42 -12.32 -1.54
N ILE A 92 11.09 -12.23 -0.38
CA ILE A 92 10.68 -12.94 0.83
C ILE A 92 9.37 -12.31 1.30
N THR A 93 8.31 -13.12 1.35
CA THR A 93 6.95 -12.63 1.60
C THR A 93 6.39 -13.18 2.91
N GLU A 94 5.97 -12.29 3.80
CA GLU A 94 5.21 -12.60 5.00
C GLU A 94 3.75 -12.16 4.81
N ALA A 95 2.80 -13.06 5.04
CA ALA A 95 1.39 -12.83 4.73
C ALA A 95 0.52 -12.96 5.98
N PHE A 96 -0.21 -11.89 6.31
CA PHE A 96 -1.01 -11.78 7.53
C PHE A 96 -2.48 -11.57 7.20
N ASP A 97 -3.31 -12.58 7.45
CA ASP A 97 -4.77 -12.51 7.35
C ASP A 97 -5.35 -11.85 8.61
N CYS A 98 -5.28 -10.53 8.68
CA CYS A 98 -5.77 -9.76 9.81
C CYS A 98 -6.34 -8.40 9.40
N PHE A 99 -7.24 -7.89 10.24
CA PHE A 99 -7.78 -6.56 10.11
C PHE A 99 -7.09 -5.62 11.11
N VAL A 100 -6.78 -4.40 10.68
CA VAL A 100 -6.12 -3.42 11.54
C VAL A 100 -7.15 -2.71 12.42
N THR A 101 -6.92 -2.75 13.72
CA THR A 101 -7.65 -2.00 14.73
C THR A 101 -6.72 -1.07 15.48
N ARG A 102 -7.28 -0.23 16.36
CA ARG A 102 -6.46 0.67 17.17
C ARG A 102 -5.58 -0.10 18.16
N GLU A 103 -6.09 -1.23 18.63
CA GLU A 103 -5.50 -2.06 19.66
C GLU A 103 -4.33 -2.89 19.11
N ASN A 104 -4.41 -3.35 17.86
CA ASN A 104 -3.39 -4.24 17.29
C ASN A 104 -2.40 -3.55 16.33
N ALA A 105 -2.66 -2.32 15.88
CA ALA A 105 -1.88 -1.70 14.80
C ALA A 105 -0.37 -1.64 15.08
N GLU A 106 0.02 -1.42 16.33
CA GLU A 106 1.43 -1.34 16.73
C GLU A 106 2.11 -2.72 16.73
N GLU A 107 1.41 -3.76 17.20
CA GLU A 107 1.90 -5.14 17.20
C GLU A 107 2.02 -5.71 15.78
N LEU A 108 1.18 -5.23 14.85
CA LEU A 108 1.20 -5.66 13.46
C LEU A 108 2.36 -5.07 12.65
N ILE A 109 2.93 -3.93 13.06
CA ILE A 109 4.02 -3.29 12.32
C ILE A 109 5.32 -4.06 12.59
N PRO A 110 5.96 -4.66 11.56
CA PRO A 110 7.25 -5.31 11.75
C PRO A 110 8.30 -4.28 12.18
N ALA A 111 9.03 -4.57 13.26
CA ALA A 111 10.05 -3.67 13.80
C ALA A 111 11.23 -3.46 12.83
N ASP A 112 11.42 -4.38 11.89
CA ASP A 112 12.43 -4.37 10.83
C ASP A 112 11.92 -3.81 9.49
N ALA A 113 10.72 -3.21 9.45
CA ALA A 113 10.20 -2.57 8.25
C ALA A 113 10.85 -1.19 8.04
N ASP A 114 11.36 -0.95 6.83
CA ASP A 114 11.93 0.35 6.44
C ASP A 114 10.85 1.37 6.07
N ILE A 115 9.69 0.88 5.60
CA ILE A 115 8.56 1.73 5.21
C ILE A 115 7.23 1.01 5.38
N ILE A 116 6.22 1.76 5.81
CA ILE A 116 4.82 1.34 5.84
C ILE A 116 4.07 1.97 4.67
N ILE A 117 3.28 1.15 3.98
CA ILE A 117 2.38 1.58 2.91
C ILE A 117 0.95 1.29 3.36
N ASP A 118 0.21 2.35 3.67
CA ASP A 118 -1.20 2.26 4.01
C ASP A 118 -2.08 2.36 2.76
N ALA A 119 -2.67 1.24 2.38
CA ALA A 119 -3.65 1.10 1.33
C ALA A 119 -4.99 0.49 1.81
N VAL A 120 -5.30 0.60 3.12
CA VAL A 120 -6.60 0.17 3.64
C VAL A 120 -7.71 1.14 3.21
N ASP A 121 -8.98 0.77 3.30
CA ASP A 121 -10.10 1.59 2.83
C ASP A 121 -10.95 2.21 3.95
N ASN A 122 -10.70 1.84 5.21
CA ASN A 122 -11.41 2.39 6.38
C ASN A 122 -10.57 3.46 7.10
N VAL A 123 -11.17 4.64 7.30
CA VAL A 123 -10.60 5.80 8.02
C VAL A 123 -10.04 5.42 9.40
N THR A 124 -10.75 4.60 10.19
CA THR A 124 -10.32 4.23 11.55
C THR A 124 -9.02 3.44 11.52
N ALA A 125 -8.93 2.46 10.60
CA ALA A 125 -7.73 1.64 10.43
C ALA A 125 -6.55 2.49 9.92
N LYS A 126 -6.78 3.41 8.97
CA LYS A 126 -5.75 4.36 8.51
C LYS A 126 -5.17 5.17 9.65
N ILE A 127 -6.05 5.76 10.46
CA ILE A 127 -5.65 6.56 11.61
C ILE A 127 -4.83 5.72 12.59
N ALA A 128 -5.28 4.49 12.90
CA ALA A 128 -4.55 3.58 13.78
C ALA A 128 -3.14 3.28 13.26
N LEU A 129 -2.99 2.99 11.96
CA LEU A 129 -1.68 2.78 11.33
C LEU A 129 -0.80 4.02 11.39
N ILE A 130 -1.34 5.21 11.13
CA ILE A 130 -0.56 6.46 11.17
C ILE A 130 -0.09 6.76 12.58
N GLU A 131 -0.94 6.59 13.60
CA GLU A 131 -0.57 6.77 14.99
C GLU A 131 0.47 5.72 15.43
N ALA A 132 0.31 4.46 15.02
CA ALA A 132 1.24 3.38 15.35
C ALA A 132 2.60 3.57 14.66
N ALA A 133 2.63 3.90 13.36
CA ALA A 133 3.85 4.22 12.62
C ALA A 133 4.65 5.36 13.29
N ALA A 134 3.96 6.39 13.77
CA ALA A 134 4.58 7.49 14.50
C ALA A 134 5.21 7.05 15.83
N ARG A 135 4.62 6.07 16.54
CA ARG A 135 5.18 5.51 17.77
C ARG A 135 6.35 4.57 17.50
N CYS A 136 6.28 3.76 16.45
CA CYS A 136 7.36 2.88 16.01
C CYS A 136 8.54 3.65 15.38
N GLY A 137 8.34 4.91 14.98
CA GLY A 137 9.35 5.71 14.29
C GLY A 137 9.59 5.29 12.84
N ILE A 138 8.66 4.52 12.24
CA ILE A 138 8.78 4.01 10.87
C ILE A 138 8.03 4.95 9.91
N PRO A 139 8.64 5.37 8.80
CA PRO A 139 7.98 6.25 7.84
C PRO A 139 6.78 5.56 7.19
N ILE A 140 5.69 6.32 7.01
CA ILE A 140 4.45 5.84 6.42
C ILE A 140 4.04 6.70 5.22
N LEU A 141 3.66 6.03 4.13
CA LEU A 141 3.01 6.61 2.95
C LEU A 141 1.57 6.08 2.89
N SER A 142 0.57 6.95 2.78
CA SER A 142 -0.84 6.53 2.74
C SER A 142 -1.51 6.87 1.41
N SER A 143 -2.24 5.92 0.84
CA SER A 143 -3.09 6.16 -0.32
C SER A 143 -4.46 6.69 0.13
N MET A 144 -4.93 7.72 -0.55
CA MET A 144 -6.25 8.30 -0.35
C MET A 144 -7.26 7.75 -1.37
N GLY A 145 -8.32 8.49 -1.70
CA GLY A 145 -9.45 7.97 -2.46
C GLY A 145 -9.13 7.78 -3.95
N ALA A 146 -8.99 6.53 -4.40
CA ALA A 146 -8.75 6.18 -5.81
C ALA A 146 -10.04 5.80 -6.60
N GLY A 147 -11.17 5.60 -5.91
CA GLY A 147 -12.43 5.21 -6.54
C GLY A 147 -13.08 6.34 -7.35
N ASN A 148 -13.90 5.96 -8.33
CA ASN A 148 -14.71 6.85 -9.17
C ASN A 148 -13.91 7.90 -9.96
N ARG A 149 -12.73 7.52 -10.46
CA ARG A 149 -11.78 8.37 -11.17
C ARG A 149 -11.33 7.69 -12.46
N LEU A 150 -11.01 8.47 -13.48
CA LEU A 150 -10.61 7.99 -14.80
C LEU A 150 -9.27 8.57 -15.29
N GLU A 151 -8.78 9.66 -14.70
CA GLU A 151 -7.65 10.43 -15.20
C GLU A 151 -6.38 10.15 -14.36
N PRO A 152 -5.53 9.17 -14.75
CA PRO A 152 -4.35 8.79 -13.98
C PRO A 152 -3.29 9.91 -13.92
N ASP A 153 -3.26 10.80 -14.91
CA ASP A 153 -2.40 11.98 -14.96
C ASP A 153 -2.76 13.05 -13.91
N LYS A 154 -3.91 12.91 -13.22
CA LYS A 154 -4.32 13.75 -12.09
C LYS A 154 -3.90 13.20 -10.72
N ILE A 155 -3.18 12.07 -10.67
CA ILE A 155 -2.60 11.55 -9.43
C ILE A 155 -1.42 12.42 -8.98
N ARG A 156 -1.35 12.73 -7.70
CA ARG A 156 -0.34 13.60 -7.07
C ARG A 156 0.18 12.98 -5.79
N ILE A 157 1.41 13.38 -5.43
CA ILE A 157 2.03 13.10 -4.14
C ILE A 157 2.20 14.43 -3.43
N ALA A 158 1.70 14.55 -2.20
CA ALA A 158 1.79 15.78 -1.41
C ALA A 158 1.76 15.45 0.09
N ASP A 159 1.93 16.48 0.94
CA ASP A 159 1.51 16.35 2.34
C ASP A 159 -0.01 16.30 2.43
N ILE A 160 -0.55 15.53 3.38
CA ILE A 160 -1.99 15.39 3.59
C ILE A 160 -2.68 16.76 3.76
N PHE A 161 -2.02 17.75 4.36
CA PHE A 161 -2.62 19.07 4.60
C PHE A 161 -2.69 19.97 3.37
N GLU A 162 -1.98 19.60 2.30
CA GLU A 162 -1.98 20.32 1.00
C GLU A 162 -2.97 19.70 -0.01
N THR A 163 -3.55 18.55 0.32
CA THR A 163 -4.50 17.86 -0.56
C THR A 163 -5.80 18.64 -0.78
N SER A 164 -6.37 18.49 -1.97
CA SER A 164 -7.61 19.13 -2.42
C SER A 164 -8.54 18.12 -3.10
N ILE A 165 -9.83 18.45 -3.22
CA ILE A 165 -10.87 17.71 -3.99
C ILE A 165 -11.26 16.34 -3.41
N ASP A 166 -10.31 15.54 -2.92
CA ASP A 166 -10.53 14.19 -2.42
C ASP A 166 -11.31 14.16 -1.07
N PRO A 167 -12.52 13.53 -1.04
CA PRO A 167 -13.32 13.42 0.17
C PRO A 167 -12.65 12.64 1.31
N LEU A 168 -11.88 11.59 1.01
CA LEU A 168 -11.16 10.82 2.02
C LEU A 168 -10.07 11.67 2.64
N SER A 169 -9.28 12.34 1.79
CA SER A 169 -8.25 13.28 2.22
C SER A 169 -8.82 14.37 3.15
N ARG A 170 -10.02 14.90 2.83
CA ARG A 170 -10.70 15.89 3.68
C ARG A 170 -11.01 15.36 5.09
N VAL A 171 -11.49 14.12 5.20
CA VAL A 171 -11.77 13.48 6.49
C VAL A 171 -10.46 13.25 7.25
N MET A 172 -9.44 12.71 6.56
CA MET A 172 -8.12 12.46 7.14
C MET A 172 -7.48 13.74 7.69
N ARG A 173 -7.47 14.85 6.93
CA ARG A 173 -6.94 16.15 7.40
C ARG A 173 -7.59 16.58 8.73
N ARG A 174 -8.91 16.46 8.84
CA ARG A 174 -9.63 16.83 10.07
C ARG A 174 -9.24 15.94 11.25
N GLU A 175 -9.20 14.63 11.03
CA GLU A 175 -8.92 13.67 12.09
C GLU A 175 -7.46 13.67 12.55
N LEU A 176 -6.51 13.90 11.64
CA LEU A 176 -5.09 13.99 11.93
C LEU A 176 -4.74 15.27 12.71
N ARG A 177 -5.39 16.41 12.40
CA ARG A 177 -5.24 17.65 13.19
C ARG A 177 -5.64 17.47 14.65
N LYS A 178 -6.75 16.80 14.91
CA LYS A 178 -7.22 16.52 16.29
C LYS A 178 -6.22 15.69 17.10
N ARG A 179 -5.39 14.90 16.42
CA ARG A 179 -4.39 14.00 17.01
C ARG A 179 -2.98 14.59 17.05
N GLY A 180 -2.82 15.84 16.61
CA GLY A 180 -1.51 16.50 16.59
C GLY A 180 -0.53 15.95 15.55
N ILE A 181 -1.00 15.18 14.56
CA ILE A 181 -0.15 14.71 13.46
C ILE A 181 0.20 15.89 12.56
N LYS A 182 1.50 16.17 12.41
CA LYS A 182 2.01 17.38 11.76
C LYS A 182 2.21 17.25 10.25
N LYS A 183 2.45 16.03 9.78
CA LYS A 183 2.69 15.72 8.37
C LYS A 183 2.33 14.27 8.08
N LEU A 184 1.96 13.99 6.85
CA LEU A 184 1.79 12.64 6.32
C LEU A 184 1.93 12.72 4.82
N LYS A 185 2.90 12.00 4.25
CA LYS A 185 3.03 11.90 2.80
C LYS A 185 1.90 11.03 2.27
N VAL A 186 1.18 11.51 1.25
CA VAL A 186 0.05 10.79 0.68
C VAL A 186 0.05 10.78 -0.83
N VAL A 187 -0.58 9.77 -1.40
CA VAL A 187 -0.97 9.71 -2.81
C VAL A 187 -2.46 9.98 -2.90
N TYR A 188 -2.86 10.98 -3.69
CA TYR A 188 -4.26 11.35 -3.92
C TYR A 188 -4.46 11.79 -5.38
N SER A 189 -5.68 12.12 -5.78
CA SER A 189 -5.95 12.68 -7.10
C SER A 189 -6.71 14.01 -7.01
N VAL A 190 -6.36 14.93 -7.90
CA VAL A 190 -7.04 16.22 -8.10
C VAL A 190 -8.18 16.13 -9.10
N GLU A 191 -8.55 14.94 -9.57
CA GLU A 191 -9.79 14.71 -10.30
C GLU A 191 -11.00 14.86 -9.35
N GLU A 192 -12.14 15.34 -9.84
CA GLU A 192 -13.37 15.27 -9.05
C GLU A 192 -13.94 13.86 -9.14
N PRO A 193 -14.17 13.14 -8.01
CA PRO A 193 -14.70 11.80 -8.07
C PRO A 193 -16.12 11.80 -8.64
N LYS A 194 -16.38 10.93 -9.62
CA LYS A 194 -17.69 10.80 -10.26
C LYS A 194 -18.72 10.22 -9.29
N THR A 195 -19.97 10.65 -9.43
CA THR A 195 -21.11 9.99 -8.78
C THR A 195 -21.41 8.67 -9.50
N PRO A 196 -21.45 7.53 -8.81
CA PRO A 196 -21.90 6.28 -9.41
C PRO A 196 -23.33 6.42 -9.95
N VAL A 197 -23.59 5.82 -11.11
CA VAL A 197 -24.92 5.72 -11.72
C VAL A 197 -25.69 4.56 -11.13
#